data_AF-A0AAE1WMD8-F1
#
_entry.id   AF-A0AAE1WMD8-F1
#
_cell.length_a   1.000
_cell.length_b   1.000
_cell.length_c   1.000
_cell.angle_alpha   90.00
_cell.angle_beta   90.00
_cell.angle_gamma   90.00
#
_symmetry.space_group_name_H-M   'P 1'
#
loop_
_entity.id
_entity.type
_entity.pdbx_description
1 polymer ?
#
loop_
_entity_poly.entity_id
_entity_poly.type
_entity_poly.pdbx_seq_one_letter_code
_entity_poly.pdbx_strand_id
1 'polypeptide(L)'
;MGKSLGFDVLVEDIPCNMTIVARFVNSFDVMVGVHGAGLTNMVFLPDNAVLIQIIPLGLESSARRYYDSPTKDMTLRYIGYKVSVNESSLFGKYPPDSEVYRDPSAVRSRGYLRFRSTYMDNQDVNIDLGRFRETLLNALQLV
;
A
#
# COMPACT_ATOMS: atom_id res chain seq x y z
N MET A 1 -3.64 -12.76 11.40
CA MET A 1 -2.35 -13.13 10.77
C MET A 1 -1.15 -12.42 11.42
N GLY A 2 -1.11 -11.09 11.54
CA GLY A 2 0.04 -10.40 12.16
C GLY A 2 0.42 -10.94 13.55
N LYS A 3 -0.57 -11.08 14.46
CA LYS A 3 -0.35 -11.64 15.81
C LYS A 3 0.30 -13.03 15.82
N SER A 4 -0.10 -13.92 14.91
CA SER A 4 0.48 -15.27 14.83
C SER A 4 1.91 -15.29 14.26
N LEU A 5 2.37 -14.18 13.67
CA LEU A 5 3.74 -14.04 13.17
C LEU A 5 4.66 -13.34 14.19
N GLY A 6 4.15 -12.96 15.37
CA GLY A 6 4.94 -12.33 16.43
C GLY A 6 4.80 -10.81 16.54
N PHE A 7 3.96 -10.17 15.73
CA PHE A 7 3.66 -8.74 15.87
C PHE A 7 2.66 -8.50 17.01
N ASP A 8 2.88 -7.46 17.80
CA ASP A 8 1.78 -6.82 18.51
C ASP A 8 0.98 -5.98 17.50
N VAL A 9 -0.33 -6.19 17.43
CA VAL A 9 -1.17 -5.64 16.37
C VAL A 9 -2.30 -4.82 16.97
N LEU A 10 -2.32 -3.55 16.60
CA LEU A 10 -3.37 -2.60 16.91
C LEU A 10 -4.06 -2.15 15.62
N VAL A 11 -5.39 -2.07 15.66
CA VAL A 11 -6.23 -1.60 14.56
C VAL A 11 -7.23 -0.62 15.16
N GLU A 12 -7.20 0.62 14.71
CA GLU A 12 -8.03 1.70 15.25
C GLU A 12 -8.50 2.60 14.11
N ASP A 13 -9.68 3.18 14.28
CA ASP A 13 -10.13 4.28 13.43
C ASP A 13 -9.37 5.55 13.82
N ILE A 14 -8.76 6.19 12.81
CA ILE A 14 -7.92 7.36 13.06
C ILE A 14 -8.82 8.58 13.35
N PRO A 15 -8.71 9.22 14.54
CA PRO A 15 -9.52 10.38 14.89
C PRO A 15 -9.09 11.62 14.08
N CYS A 16 -9.98 12.61 13.93
CA CYS A 16 -9.67 13.87 13.23
C CYS A 16 -8.61 14.75 13.94
N ASN A 17 -8.11 14.37 15.11
CA ASN A 17 -7.14 15.15 15.86
C ASN A 17 -5.70 14.75 15.51
N MET A 18 -5.00 15.62 14.78
CA MET A 18 -3.64 15.38 14.30
C MET A 18 -2.63 15.02 15.41
N THR A 19 -2.75 15.63 16.60
CA THR A 19 -1.84 15.33 17.71
C THR A 19 -2.01 13.90 18.21
N ILE A 20 -3.25 13.40 18.22
CA ILE A 20 -3.53 12.01 18.58
C ILE A 20 -3.00 11.08 17.48
N VAL A 21 -3.24 11.38 16.21
CA VAL A 21 -2.73 10.60 15.08
C VAL A 21 -1.21 10.54 15.10
N ALA A 22 -0.53 11.66 15.30
CA ALA A 22 0.92 11.73 15.32
C ALA A 22 1.51 10.85 16.44
N ARG A 23 0.99 10.97 17.67
CA ARG A 23 1.43 10.14 18.80
C ARG A 23 1.15 8.66 18.58
N PHE A 24 -0.01 8.35 18.01
CA PHE A 24 -0.41 6.99 17.70
C PHE A 24 0.51 6.36 16.65
N VAL A 25 0.71 7.03 15.51
CA VAL A 25 1.57 6.51 14.44
C VAL A 25 3.03 6.43 14.89
N ASN A 26 3.49 7.38 15.71
CA ASN A 26 4.85 7.39 16.24
C ASN A 26 5.16 6.21 17.20
N SER A 27 4.14 5.48 17.68
CA SER A 27 4.34 4.31 18.53
C SER A 27 4.49 2.98 17.76
N PHE A 28 4.51 3.01 16.42
CA PHE A 28 4.62 1.79 15.61
C PHE A 28 5.98 1.67 14.93
N ASP A 29 6.55 0.47 15.01
CA ASP A 29 7.73 0.08 14.23
C ASP A 29 7.36 -0.33 12.79
N VAL A 30 6.10 -0.73 12.57
CA VAL A 30 5.57 -1.13 11.26
C VAL A 30 4.19 -0.55 11.04
N MET A 31 3.99 0.14 9.91
CA MET A 31 2.69 0.62 9.45
C MET A 31 2.33 -0.03 8.13
N VAL A 32 1.11 -0.56 8.02
CA VAL A 32 0.58 -1.20 6.82
C VAL A 32 -0.61 -0.39 6.29
N GLY A 33 -0.66 -0.15 4.98
CA GLY A 33 -1.84 0.45 4.37
C GLY A 33 -1.93 0.25 2.86
N VAL A 34 -3.15 0.37 2.35
CA VAL A 34 -3.43 0.38 0.90
C VAL A 34 -3.10 1.76 0.33
N HIS A 35 -2.49 1.81 -0.86
CA HIS A 35 -2.27 3.06 -1.58
C HIS A 35 -3.57 3.88 -1.64
N GLY A 36 -3.50 5.17 -1.26
CA GLY A 36 -4.67 6.05 -1.19
C GLY A 36 -5.37 6.10 0.16
N ALA A 37 -5.08 5.19 1.11
CA ALA A 37 -5.70 5.14 2.44
C ALA A 37 -5.10 6.15 3.45
N GLY A 38 -4.57 7.29 3.00
CA GLY A 38 -3.95 8.28 3.89
C GLY A 38 -2.58 7.87 4.45
N LEU A 39 -1.82 7.02 3.73
CA LEU A 39 -0.47 6.57 4.09
C LEU A 39 0.54 7.70 4.33
N THR A 40 0.22 8.95 3.97
CA THR A 40 1.05 10.13 4.28
C THR A 40 1.28 10.31 5.77
N ASN A 41 0.43 9.72 6.63
CA ASN A 41 0.68 9.65 8.07
C ASN A 41 2.03 8.98 8.43
N MET A 42 2.70 8.29 7.49
CA MET A 42 4.09 7.84 7.62
C MET A 42 5.07 8.93 8.11
N VAL A 43 4.75 10.22 7.91
CA VAL A 43 5.56 11.36 8.41
C VAL A 43 5.71 11.39 9.93
N PHE A 44 4.87 10.64 10.65
CA PHE A 44 4.94 10.54 12.10
C PHE A 44 5.63 9.26 12.58
N LEU A 45 6.01 8.35 11.68
CA LEU A 45 6.74 7.14 12.07
C LEU A 45 8.12 7.50 12.63
N PRO A 46 8.63 6.74 13.62
CA PRO A 46 9.98 6.92 14.12
C PRO A 46 11.02 6.46 13.08
N ASP A 47 12.26 6.92 13.23
CA ASP A 47 13.38 6.49 12.39
C ASP A 47 13.49 4.96 12.33
N ASN A 48 13.84 4.44 11.15
CA ASN A 48 13.98 3.02 10.82
C ASN A 48 12.68 2.20 10.81
N ALA A 49 11.52 2.77 11.13
CA ALA A 49 10.24 2.09 11.01
C ALA A 49 9.95 1.66 9.56
N VAL A 50 9.14 0.61 9.41
CA VAL A 50 8.79 -0.01 8.13
C VAL A 50 7.42 0.45 7.65
N LEU A 51 7.37 1.06 6.48
CA LEU A 51 6.13 1.28 5.75
C LEU A 51 5.89 0.11 4.78
N ILE A 52 4.81 -0.64 5.01
CA ILE A 52 4.30 -1.63 4.06
C ILE A 52 3.16 -1.02 3.27
N GLN A 53 3.39 -0.78 1.98
CA GLN A 53 2.36 -0.29 1.08
C GLN A 53 1.80 -1.43 0.24
N ILE A 54 0.49 -1.67 0.37
CA ILE A 54 -0.26 -2.49 -0.59
C ILE A 54 -0.55 -1.63 -1.82
N ILE A 55 -0.07 -2.07 -2.99
CA ILE A 55 -0.11 -1.31 -4.26
C ILE A 55 -1.14 -1.96 -5.18
N PRO A 56 -2.32 -1.33 -5.40
CA PRO A 56 -3.28 -1.76 -6.40
C PRO A 56 -2.71 -1.71 -7.83
N LEU A 57 -3.37 -2.40 -8.77
CA LEU A 57 -2.91 -2.44 -10.16
C LEU A 57 -2.77 -1.03 -10.74
N GLY A 58 -1.71 -0.80 -11.51
CA GLY A 58 -1.48 0.43 -12.24
C GLY A 58 -0.96 1.60 -11.41
N LEU A 59 -0.82 1.44 -10.09
CA LEU A 59 -0.39 2.50 -9.19
C LEU A 59 1.10 2.41 -8.80
N GLU A 60 1.89 1.53 -9.40
CA GLU A 60 3.30 1.31 -9.03
C GLU A 60 4.15 2.56 -9.18
N SER A 61 3.97 3.32 -10.27
CA SER A 61 4.69 4.58 -10.45
C SER A 61 4.30 5.62 -9.41
N SER A 62 3.03 5.61 -8.96
CA SER A 62 2.53 6.52 -7.94
C SER A 62 3.04 6.10 -6.56
N ALA A 63 3.00 4.80 -6.24
CA ALA A 63 3.60 4.22 -5.04
C ALA A 63 5.08 4.60 -4.91
N ARG A 64 5.84 4.46 -6.01
CA ARG A 64 7.25 4.83 -6.03
C ARG A 64 7.45 6.32 -5.74
N ARG A 65 6.71 7.18 -6.45
CA ARG A 65 6.86 8.64 -6.37
C ARG A 65 6.44 9.20 -5.01
N TYR A 66 5.38 8.66 -4.41
CA TYR A 66 4.76 9.24 -3.23
C TYR A 66 5.18 8.57 -1.91
N TYR A 67 5.72 7.35 -1.95
CA TYR A 67 6.04 6.59 -0.72
C TYR A 67 7.43 5.96 -0.75
N ASP A 68 7.77 5.12 -1.75
CA ASP A 68 9.11 4.47 -1.80
C ASP A 68 10.25 5.52 -1.80
N SER A 69 10.25 6.47 -2.74
CA SER A 69 11.33 7.47 -2.78
C SER A 69 11.35 8.34 -1.51
N PRO A 70 10.24 8.93 -1.04
CA PRO A 70 10.24 9.76 0.17
C PRO A 70 10.67 9.03 1.45
N THR A 71 10.31 7.75 1.63
CA THR A 71 10.70 7.00 2.83
C THR A 71 12.23 6.96 3.03
N LYS A 72 13.01 6.93 1.93
CA LYS A 72 14.48 6.95 1.99
C LYS A 72 15.02 8.27 2.54
N ASP A 73 14.42 9.38 2.13
CA ASP A 73 14.79 10.72 2.63
C ASP A 73 14.37 10.92 4.09
N MET A 74 13.43 10.10 4.59
CA MET A 74 12.89 10.14 5.95
C MET A 74 13.53 9.10 6.89
N THR A 75 14.57 8.38 6.46
CA THR A 75 15.17 7.29 7.25
C THR A 75 14.18 6.16 7.59
N LEU A 76 13.15 5.97 6.77
CA LEU A 76 12.20 4.87 6.88
C LEU A 76 12.59 3.72 5.95
N ARG A 77 12.14 2.51 6.29
CA ARG A 77 12.24 1.32 5.44
C ARG A 77 10.93 1.14 4.68
N TYR A 78 11.01 0.63 3.45
CA TYR A 78 9.84 0.50 2.59
C TYR A 78 9.70 -0.92 2.03
N ILE A 79 8.48 -1.46 2.09
CA ILE A 79 8.11 -2.70 1.41
C ILE A 79 6.85 -2.45 0.58
N GLY A 80 6.95 -2.63 -0.74
CA GLY A 80 5.80 -2.58 -1.65
C GLY A 80 5.21 -3.96 -1.88
N TYR A 81 3.99 -4.20 -1.40
CA TYR A 81 3.19 -5.38 -1.76
C TYR A 81 2.39 -5.10 -3.03
N LYS A 82 2.95 -5.46 -4.19
CA LYS A 82 2.24 -5.36 -5.46
C LYS A 82 1.18 -6.45 -5.56
N VAL A 83 -0.08 -6.04 -5.66
CA VAL A 83 -1.19 -6.97 -5.86
C VAL A 83 -1.10 -7.60 -7.25
N SER A 84 -1.46 -8.86 -7.33
CA SER A 84 -1.67 -9.56 -8.59
C SER A 84 -3.04 -9.21 -9.18
N VAL A 85 -3.25 -9.59 -10.44
CA VAL A 85 -4.56 -9.41 -11.09
C VAL A 85 -5.66 -10.11 -10.30
N ASN A 86 -5.43 -11.32 -9.78
CA ASN A 86 -6.41 -12.11 -9.04
C ASN A 86 -6.78 -11.50 -7.66
N GLU A 87 -5.95 -10.61 -7.14
CA GLU A 87 -6.21 -9.88 -5.89
C GLU A 87 -6.92 -8.54 -6.14
N SER A 88 -7.13 -8.16 -7.41
CA SER A 88 -7.84 -6.94 -7.76
C SER A 88 -9.31 -7.25 -8.06
N SER A 89 -10.21 -6.41 -7.56
CA SER A 89 -11.62 -6.41 -7.97
C SER A 89 -11.85 -6.08 -9.45
N LEU A 90 -10.80 -5.66 -10.18
CA LEU A 90 -10.85 -5.51 -11.62
C LEU A 90 -10.85 -6.86 -12.34
N PHE A 91 -10.42 -7.95 -11.69
CA PHE A 91 -10.40 -9.28 -12.29
C PHE A 91 -11.80 -9.71 -12.76
N GLY A 92 -11.87 -10.21 -14.00
CA GLY A 92 -13.14 -10.62 -14.63
C GLY A 92 -14.01 -9.47 -15.15
N LYS A 93 -13.72 -8.20 -14.82
CA LYS A 93 -14.45 -7.03 -15.34
C LYS A 93 -14.03 -6.64 -16.76
N TYR A 94 -12.85 -7.07 -17.22
CA TYR A 94 -12.33 -6.81 -18.55
C TYR A 94 -11.94 -8.12 -19.26
N PRO A 95 -11.87 -8.12 -20.60
CA PRO A 95 -11.33 -9.26 -21.35
C PRO A 95 -9.93 -9.66 -20.84
N PRO A 96 -9.57 -10.96 -20.84
CA PRO A 96 -8.29 -11.44 -20.31
C PRO A 96 -7.05 -10.76 -20.92
N ASP A 97 -7.13 -10.33 -22.17
CA ASP A 97 -6.09 -9.65 -22.93
C ASP A 97 -6.16 -8.10 -22.84
N SER A 98 -7.05 -7.57 -22.01
CA SER A 98 -7.25 -6.13 -21.82
C SER A 98 -5.96 -5.43 -21.39
N GLU A 99 -5.72 -4.24 -21.95
CA GLU A 99 -4.65 -3.32 -21.53
C GLU A 99 -4.76 -2.96 -20.04
N VAL A 100 -5.96 -3.09 -19.45
CA VAL A 100 -6.16 -2.85 -18.01
C VAL A 100 -5.30 -3.77 -17.15
N TYR A 101 -5.07 -5.01 -17.60
CA TYR A 101 -4.23 -5.96 -16.89
C TYR A 101 -2.78 -5.92 -17.38
N ARG A 102 -2.58 -5.82 -18.70
CA ARG A 102 -1.25 -5.97 -19.32
C ARG A 102 -0.40 -4.71 -19.30
N ASP A 103 -1.01 -3.53 -19.48
CA ASP A 103 -0.29 -2.26 -19.57
C ASP A 103 -1.10 -1.08 -18.99
N PRO A 104 -1.13 -0.94 -17.65
CA PRO A 104 -1.74 0.22 -17.03
C PRO A 104 -1.13 1.57 -17.44
N SER A 105 0.13 1.60 -17.89
CA SER A 105 0.76 2.82 -18.37
C SER A 105 0.18 3.28 -19.71
N ALA A 106 -0.18 2.35 -20.60
CA ALA A 106 -0.92 2.66 -21.82
C ALA A 106 -2.34 3.18 -21.51
N VAL A 107 -3.02 2.66 -20.49
CA VAL A 107 -4.31 3.22 -20.06
C VAL A 107 -4.15 4.66 -19.59
N ARG A 108 -3.07 4.98 -18.86
CA ARG A 108 -2.74 6.34 -18.43
C ARG A 108 -2.40 7.27 -19.59
N SER A 109 -1.63 6.83 -20.58
CA SER A 109 -1.23 7.66 -21.72
C SER A 109 -2.41 8.05 -22.60
N ARG A 110 -3.47 7.24 -22.62
CA ARG A 110 -4.75 7.55 -23.30
C ARG A 110 -5.66 8.50 -22.51
N GLY A 111 -5.30 8.87 -21.28
CA GLY A 111 -5.99 9.91 -20.52
C GLY A 111 -6.03 9.66 -19.01
N TYR A 112 -5.72 10.69 -18.22
CA TYR A 112 -5.70 10.61 -16.76
C TYR A 112 -7.07 10.28 -16.15
N LEU A 113 -8.17 10.84 -16.66
CA LEU A 113 -9.51 10.59 -16.11
C LEU A 113 -9.91 9.12 -16.21
N ARG A 114 -9.61 8.47 -17.34
CA ARG A 114 -9.85 7.03 -17.53
C ARG A 114 -9.00 6.19 -16.58
N PHE A 115 -7.71 6.54 -16.46
CA PHE A 115 -6.80 5.87 -15.54
C PHE A 115 -7.26 5.98 -14.09
N ARG A 116 -7.60 7.18 -13.63
CA ARG A 116 -8.12 7.44 -12.29
C ARG A 116 -9.38 6.64 -12.03
N SER A 117 -10.36 6.75 -12.94
CA SER A 117 -11.62 6.01 -12.82
C SER A 117 -11.38 4.50 -12.73
N THR A 118 -10.45 3.95 -13.52
CA THR A 118 -10.18 2.49 -13.53
C THR A 118 -9.43 2.03 -12.28
N TYR A 119 -8.31 2.65 -11.94
CA TYR A 119 -7.37 2.11 -10.95
C TYR A 119 -7.44 2.76 -9.57
N MET A 120 -7.98 3.97 -9.47
CA MET A 120 -8.04 4.73 -8.21
C MET A 120 -9.45 4.75 -7.63
N ASP A 121 -10.46 5.01 -8.45
CA ASP A 121 -11.83 5.20 -7.95
C ASP A 121 -12.65 3.90 -7.90
N ASN A 122 -12.35 2.90 -8.75
CA ASN A 122 -13.19 1.68 -8.91
C ASN A 122 -12.43 0.36 -8.74
N GLN A 123 -11.39 0.36 -7.91
CA GLN A 123 -10.58 -0.82 -7.61
C GLN A 123 -10.44 -1.02 -6.10
N ASP A 124 -11.06 -2.09 -5.62
CA ASP A 124 -10.74 -2.72 -4.33
C ASP A 124 -9.73 -3.85 -4.49
N VAL A 125 -9.12 -4.25 -3.36
CA VAL A 125 -8.15 -5.35 -3.27
C VAL A 125 -8.62 -6.45 -2.32
N ASN A 126 -8.41 -7.70 -2.70
CA ASN A 126 -8.60 -8.88 -1.86
C ASN A 126 -7.26 -9.60 -1.74
N ILE A 127 -6.60 -9.43 -0.60
CA ILE A 127 -5.19 -9.80 -0.43
C ILE A 127 -5.01 -11.31 -0.26
N ASP A 128 -4.09 -11.88 -1.03
CA ASP A 128 -3.59 -13.24 -0.83
C ASP A 128 -2.80 -13.29 0.48
N LEU A 129 -3.38 -13.88 1.51
CA LEU A 129 -2.78 -13.97 2.83
C LEU A 129 -1.50 -14.82 2.85
N GLY A 130 -1.37 -15.81 1.95
CA GLY A 130 -0.17 -16.63 1.85
C GLY A 130 1.02 -15.82 1.34
N ARG A 131 0.83 -15.01 0.31
CA ARG A 131 1.85 -14.09 -0.20
C ARG A 131 2.11 -12.92 0.76
N PHE A 132 1.05 -12.36 1.34
CA PHE A 132 1.17 -11.23 2.25
C PHE A 132 1.86 -11.64 3.56
N ARG A 133 1.73 -12.90 4.00
CA ARG A 133 2.51 -13.46 5.10
C ARG A 133 4.02 -13.27 4.91
N GLU A 134 4.53 -13.54 3.71
CA GLU A 134 5.97 -13.40 3.42
C GLU A 134 6.42 -11.93 3.47
N THR A 135 5.53 -11.00 3.10
CA THR A 135 5.76 -9.56 3.27
C THR A 135 5.87 -9.16 4.74
N LEU A 136 4.99 -9.68 5.59
CA LEU A 136 5.07 -9.43 7.03
C LEU A 136 6.31 -10.06 7.67
N LEU A 137 6.71 -11.25 7.23
CA LEU A 137 7.95 -11.88 7.72
C LEU A 137 9.20 -11.10 7.31
N ASN A 138 9.23 -10.53 6.11
CA ASN A 138 10.30 -9.63 5.70
C ASN A 138 10.34 -8.38 6.60
N ALA A 139 9.18 -7.76 6.85
CA ALA A 139 9.10 -6.61 7.76
C ALA A 139 9.62 -6.92 9.16
N LEU A 140 9.33 -8.13 9.68
CA LEU A 140 9.79 -8.56 11.00
C LEU A 140 11.31 -8.67 11.10
N GLN A 141 12.02 -8.92 9.99
CA GLN A 141 13.50 -8.96 9.97
C GLN A 141 14.13 -7.57 9.93
N LEU A 142 13.34 -6.52 9.71
CA LEU A 142 13.80 -5.15 9.59
C LEU A 142 13.62 -4.34 10.87
N VAL A 143 12.89 -4.87 11.85
CA VAL A 143 12.59 -4.28 13.16
C VAL A 143 13.26 -5.04 14.29
#